data_AF-A0A7V9DG81-F1
#
_entry.id   AF-A0A7V9DG81-F1
#
_cell.length_a   1.000
_cell.length_b   1.000
_cell.length_c   1.000
_cell.angle_alpha   90.00
_cell.angle_beta   90.00
_cell.angle_gamma   90.00
#
_symmetry.space_group_name_H-M   'P 1'
#
loop_
_entity.id
_entity.type
_entity.pdbx_description
1 polymer ?
#
loop_
_entity_poly.entity_id
_entity_poly.type
_entity_poly.pdbx_seq_one_letter_code
_entity_poly.pdbx_strand_id
1 'polypeptide(L)'
;GMPAAAVADARGAQWRKVIFNAATNPIGALTGLTHGRVCERPDLRALVSGLVEEGKAVAAAQGIELDADPEELIDHAAKPEVAYGHKASMLQDVEARRVTEVDYLNGGIVRFGREHGVVTPLNEAMVALIKGTEAQWMEAQWTQS
;
A
#
# COMPACT_ATOMS: atom_id res chain seq x y z
N GLY A 1 -28.67 -6.35 8.73
CA GLY A 1 -28.03 -6.39 7.40
C GLY A 1 -27.13 -5.18 7.28
N MET A 2 -25.95 -5.31 6.68
CA MET A 2 -25.09 -4.15 6.44
C MET A 2 -25.73 -3.24 5.38
N PRO A 3 -25.79 -1.91 5.59
CA PRO A 3 -26.23 -0.98 4.56
C PRO A 3 -25.25 -1.03 3.38
N ALA A 4 -25.74 -1.30 2.17
CA ALA A 4 -24.97 -1.24 0.94
C ALA A 4 -25.68 -0.29 -0.02
N ALA A 5 -24.99 0.77 -0.42
CA ALA A 5 -25.46 1.69 -1.46
C ALA A 5 -24.70 1.38 -2.76
N ALA A 6 -25.42 1.19 -3.87
CA ALA A 6 -24.82 1.00 -5.17
C ALA A 6 -24.29 2.35 -5.69
N VAL A 7 -23.00 2.40 -6.00
CA VAL A 7 -22.36 3.52 -6.70
C VAL A 7 -22.25 3.20 -8.20
N ALA A 8 -22.49 4.20 -9.05
CA ALA A 8 -22.53 4.04 -10.52
C ALA A 8 -21.15 3.70 -11.12
N ASP A 9 -20.06 4.14 -10.48
CA ASP A 9 -18.70 3.72 -10.79
C ASP A 9 -17.90 3.57 -9.48
N ALA A 10 -17.57 2.33 -9.12
CA ALA A 10 -16.84 2.03 -7.89
C ALA A 10 -15.31 2.19 -8.04
N ARG A 11 -14.80 2.44 -9.25
CA ARG A 11 -13.36 2.40 -9.54
C ARG A 11 -12.59 3.48 -8.79
N GLY A 12 -13.14 4.68 -8.65
CA GLY A 12 -12.50 5.78 -7.90
C GLY A 12 -12.23 5.41 -6.45
N ALA A 13 -13.26 4.92 -5.73
CA ALA A 13 -13.14 4.46 -4.36
C ALA A 13 -12.20 3.25 -4.21
N GLN A 14 -12.24 2.31 -5.16
CA GLN A 14 -11.33 1.16 -5.18
C GLN A 14 -9.88 1.60 -5.34
N TRP A 15 -9.59 2.48 -6.30
CA TRP A 15 -8.24 3.00 -6.52
C TRP A 15 -7.75 3.83 -5.35
N ARG A 16 -8.59 4.68 -4.75
CA ARG A 16 -8.22 5.40 -3.53
C ARG A 16 -7.78 4.44 -2.42
N LYS A 17 -8.49 3.33 -2.23
CA LYS A 17 -8.14 2.31 -1.23
C LYS A 17 -6.86 1.55 -1.58
N VAL A 18 -6.67 1.19 -2.85
CA VAL A 18 -5.44 0.53 -3.33
C VAL A 18 -4.24 1.43 -3.10
N ILE A 19 -4.33 2.71 -3.48
CA ILE A 19 -3.25 3.70 -3.30
C ILE A 19 -2.91 3.86 -1.82
N PHE A 20 -3.92 4.03 -0.95
CA PHE A 20 -3.72 4.11 0.50
C PHE A 20 -2.95 2.90 1.06
N ASN A 21 -3.38 1.68 0.70
CA ASN A 21 -2.73 0.46 1.18
C ASN A 21 -1.32 0.31 0.60
N ALA A 22 -1.13 0.55 -0.70
CA ALA A 22 0.17 0.46 -1.37
C ALA A 22 1.19 1.48 -0.83
N ALA A 23 0.72 2.64 -0.38
CA ALA A 23 1.58 3.68 0.17
C ALA A 23 2.04 3.43 1.61
N THR A 24 1.22 2.73 2.42
CA THR A 24 1.45 2.62 3.87
C THR A 24 1.79 1.20 4.33
N ASN A 25 1.14 0.17 3.77
CA ASN A 25 1.32 -1.23 4.19
C ASN A 25 2.76 -1.75 4.03
N PRO A 26 3.45 -1.59 2.87
CA PRO A 26 4.80 -2.12 2.72
C PRO A 26 5.81 -1.41 3.63
N ILE A 27 5.64 -0.11 3.89
CA ILE A 27 6.51 0.61 4.82
C ILE A 27 6.33 0.09 6.24
N GLY A 28 5.08 -0.09 6.68
CA GLY A 28 4.79 -0.71 7.98
C GLY A 28 5.38 -2.11 8.09
N ALA A 29 5.24 -2.92 7.04
CA ALA A 29 5.76 -4.28 6.98
C ALA A 29 7.30 -4.35 7.07
N LEU A 30 8.02 -3.44 6.38
CA LEU A 30 9.48 -3.39 6.38
C LEU A 30 10.07 -2.80 7.67
N THR A 31 9.35 -1.89 8.32
CA THR A 31 9.87 -1.14 9.49
C THR A 31 9.35 -1.65 10.83
N GLY A 32 8.29 -2.47 10.84
CA GLY A 32 7.59 -2.89 12.06
C GLY A 32 6.76 -1.78 12.72
N LEU A 33 6.58 -0.64 12.06
CA LEU A 33 5.86 0.51 12.59
C LEU A 33 4.35 0.42 12.31
N THR A 34 3.55 0.99 13.22
CA THR A 34 2.10 1.20 13.01
C THR A 34 1.84 2.37 12.07
N HIS A 35 0.63 2.46 11.52
CA HIS A 35 0.24 3.52 10.56
C HIS A 35 0.56 4.93 11.07
N GLY A 36 0.20 5.24 12.32
CA GLY A 36 0.47 6.56 12.91
C GLY A 36 1.96 6.86 13.03
N ARG A 37 2.77 5.87 13.42
CA ARG A 37 4.23 6.01 13.58
C ARG A 37 4.95 6.18 12.25
N VAL A 38 4.44 5.57 11.18
CA VAL A 38 4.90 5.84 9.81
C VAL A 38 4.63 7.30 9.44
N CYS A 39 3.43 7.81 9.73
CA CYS A 39 3.04 9.18 9.35
C CYS A 39 3.72 10.28 10.19
N GLU A 40 4.10 10.03 11.44
CA GLU A 40 4.82 10.99 12.29
C GLU A 40 6.27 11.25 11.85
N ARG A 41 6.86 10.29 11.14
CA ARG A 41 8.24 10.37 10.69
C ARG A 41 8.30 11.13 9.36
N PRO A 42 8.94 12.32 9.30
CA PRO A 42 8.89 13.15 8.09
C PRO A 42 9.51 12.47 6.86
N ASP A 43 10.56 11.68 7.06
CA ASP A 43 11.23 10.91 6.01
C ASP A 43 10.32 9.81 5.44
N LEU A 44 9.64 9.06 6.30
CA LEU A 44 8.69 8.04 5.87
C LEU A 44 7.43 8.65 5.29
N ARG A 45 6.95 9.78 5.83
CA ARG A 45 5.78 10.46 5.26
C ARG A 45 6.06 10.99 3.86
N ALA A 46 7.26 11.51 3.59
CA ALA A 46 7.65 11.90 2.24
C ALA A 46 7.63 10.70 1.27
N LEU A 47 8.07 9.52 1.72
CA LEU A 47 7.99 8.29 0.93
C LEU A 47 6.54 7.85 0.68
N VAL A 48 5.67 7.91 1.70
CA VAL A 48 4.23 7.65 1.58
C VAL A 48 3.62 8.55 0.50
N SER A 49 3.87 9.86 0.56
CA SER A 49 3.36 10.81 -0.43
C SER A 49 3.91 10.52 -1.83
N GLY A 50 5.18 10.15 -1.96
CA GLY A 50 5.73 9.71 -3.26
C GLY A 50 5.03 8.48 -3.85
N LEU A 51 4.72 7.48 -3.02
CA LEU A 51 3.97 6.29 -3.44
C LEU A 51 2.52 6.65 -3.83
N VAL A 52 1.90 7.60 -3.11
CA VAL A 52 0.57 8.11 -3.42
C VAL A 52 0.55 8.78 -4.79
N GLU A 53 1.53 9.65 -5.08
CA GLU A 53 1.60 10.38 -6.35
C GLU A 53 1.80 9.44 -7.54
N GLU A 54 2.64 8.40 -7.42
CA GLU A 54 2.75 7.36 -8.44
C GLU A 54 1.41 6.65 -8.67
N GLY A 55 0.71 6.29 -7.59
CA GLY A 55 -0.61 5.66 -7.66
C GLY A 55 -1.67 6.56 -8.33
N LYS A 56 -1.69 7.86 -8.00
CA LYS A 56 -2.59 8.86 -8.60
C LYS A 56 -2.30 9.04 -10.09
N ALA A 57 -1.02 9.09 -10.48
CA ALA A 57 -0.61 9.18 -11.88
C ALA A 57 -1.11 7.97 -12.69
N VAL A 58 -0.98 6.75 -12.14
CA VAL A 58 -1.47 5.53 -12.80
C VAL A 58 -3.00 5.48 -12.88
N ALA A 59 -3.72 5.92 -11.84
CA ALA A 59 -5.18 6.01 -11.88
C ALA A 59 -5.65 7.00 -12.96
N ALA A 60 -5.03 8.18 -13.00
CA ALA A 60 -5.34 9.21 -13.98
C ALA A 60 -5.07 8.74 -15.42
N ALA A 61 -3.98 8.03 -15.66
CA ALA A 61 -3.65 7.49 -16.98
C ALA A 61 -4.66 6.44 -17.49
N GLN A 62 -5.39 5.78 -16.58
CA GLN A 62 -6.50 4.87 -16.89
C GLN A 62 -7.85 5.59 -17.07
N GLY A 63 -7.89 6.92 -16.94
CA GLY A 63 -9.13 7.71 -16.97
C GLY A 63 -10.00 7.46 -15.74
N ILE A 64 -9.41 7.09 -14.61
CA ILE A 64 -10.12 6.86 -13.35
C ILE A 64 -10.02 8.13 -12.50
N GLU A 65 -11.16 8.74 -12.23
CA GLU A 65 -11.29 9.84 -11.29
C GLU A 65 -11.45 9.26 -9.87
N LEU A 66 -10.63 9.73 -8.93
CA LEU A 66 -10.71 9.32 -7.53
C LEU A 66 -11.87 10.03 -6.84
N ASP A 67 -12.55 9.32 -5.94
CA ASP A 67 -13.68 9.86 -5.17
C ASP A 67 -13.25 10.86 -4.08
N ALA A 68 -11.98 10.80 -3.65
CA ALA A 68 -11.32 11.75 -2.76
C ALA A 68 -9.79 11.60 -2.88
N ASP A 69 -9.02 12.51 -2.28
CA ASP A 69 -7.56 12.39 -2.25
C ASP A 69 -7.13 11.25 -1.30
N PRO A 70 -6.29 10.29 -1.74
CA PRO A 70 -5.71 9.30 -0.84
C PRO A 70 -4.96 9.89 0.34
N GLU A 71 -4.35 11.08 0.21
CA GLU A 71 -3.66 11.77 1.31
C GLU A 71 -4.61 12.06 2.49
N GLU A 72 -5.86 12.46 2.20
CA GLU A 72 -6.86 12.71 3.24
C GLU A 72 -7.19 11.45 4.03
N LEU A 73 -7.24 10.29 3.36
CA LEU A 73 -7.47 9.01 4.01
C LEU A 73 -6.27 8.61 4.89
N ILE A 74 -5.05 8.88 4.44
CA ILE A 74 -3.81 8.63 5.20
C ILE A 74 -3.80 9.48 6.48
N ASP A 75 -4.08 10.77 6.35
CA ASP A 75 -4.12 11.71 7.48
C ASP A 75 -5.23 11.38 8.46
N HIS A 76 -6.41 11.01 7.96
CA HIS A 76 -7.50 10.57 8.80
C HIS A 76 -7.13 9.31 9.60
N ALA A 77 -6.54 8.32 8.95
CA ALA A 77 -6.10 7.08 9.62
C ALA A 77 -4.95 7.32 10.61
N ALA A 78 -4.15 8.37 10.44
CA ALA A 78 -3.08 8.74 11.35
C ALA A 78 -3.57 9.35 12.68
N LYS A 79 -4.87 9.61 12.83
CA LYS A 79 -5.42 10.13 14.09
C LYS A 79 -5.46 9.05 15.19
N PRO A 80 -5.17 9.40 16.46
CA PRO A 80 -5.17 8.46 17.59
C PRO A 80 -6.43 7.61 17.72
N GLU A 81 -7.59 8.21 17.49
CA GLU A 81 -8.91 7.61 17.61
C GLU A 81 -9.34 6.76 16.41
N VAL A 82 -8.56 6.75 15.32
CA VAL A 82 -8.92 6.04 14.08
C VAL A 82 -8.09 4.79 13.88
N ALA A 83 -6.79 4.95 13.56
CA ALA A 83 -5.93 3.81 13.23
C ALA A 83 -4.46 4.00 13.57
N TYR A 84 -4.10 5.00 14.39
CA TYR A 84 -2.72 5.31 14.75
C TYR A 84 -1.91 4.08 15.20
N GLY A 85 -2.49 3.28 16.11
CA GLY A 85 -1.87 2.09 16.67
C GLY A 85 -2.05 0.82 15.82
N HIS A 86 -2.74 0.90 14.68
CA HIS A 86 -3.01 -0.27 13.87
C HIS A 86 -1.79 -0.70 13.06
N LYS A 87 -1.46 -2.00 13.15
CA LYS A 87 -0.53 -2.65 12.25
C LYS A 87 -1.22 -2.90 10.92
N ALA A 88 -0.56 -2.53 9.82
CA ALA A 88 -0.99 -2.88 8.48
C ALA A 88 -1.17 -4.40 8.33
N SER A 89 -2.11 -4.84 7.50
CA SER A 89 -2.32 -6.27 7.16
C SER A 89 -1.02 -6.93 6.73
N MET A 90 -0.29 -6.28 5.83
CA MET A 90 1.00 -6.75 5.33
C MET A 90 2.06 -6.93 6.43
N LEU A 91 2.08 -6.06 7.45
CA LEU A 91 2.97 -6.24 8.61
C LEU A 91 2.58 -7.50 9.40
N GLN A 92 1.29 -7.73 9.61
CA GLN A 92 0.80 -8.94 10.29
C GLN A 92 1.13 -10.21 9.49
N ASP A 93 1.10 -10.15 8.15
CA ASP A 93 1.53 -11.25 7.29
C ASP A 93 3.05 -11.50 7.38
N VAL A 94 3.87 -10.45 7.36
CA VAL A 94 5.32 -10.55 7.57
C VAL A 94 5.65 -11.16 8.94
N GLU A 95 5.01 -10.68 10.01
CA GLU A 95 5.22 -11.21 11.37
C GLU A 95 4.83 -12.69 11.48
N ALA A 96 3.80 -13.10 10.73
CA ALA A 96 3.35 -14.48 10.66
C ALA A 96 4.02 -15.30 9.55
N ARG A 97 4.99 -14.74 8.82
CA ARG A 97 5.70 -15.37 7.69
C ARG A 97 4.77 -15.92 6.61
N ARG A 98 3.69 -15.21 6.30
CA ARG A 98 2.76 -15.51 5.21
C ARG A 98 3.11 -14.70 3.97
N VAL A 99 2.72 -15.22 2.80
CA VAL A 99 2.75 -14.46 1.55
C VAL A 99 1.86 -13.23 1.69
N THR A 100 2.37 -12.08 1.29
CA THR A 100 1.68 -10.80 1.40
C THR A 100 0.85 -10.49 0.15
N GLU A 101 0.01 -9.47 0.25
CA GLU A 101 -0.78 -8.92 -0.87
C GLU A 101 0.02 -7.95 -1.78
N VAL A 102 1.36 -7.86 -1.66
CA VAL A 102 2.17 -6.83 -2.35
C VAL A 102 2.05 -6.87 -3.89
N ASP A 103 1.90 -8.06 -4.48
CA ASP A 103 1.76 -8.23 -5.93
C ASP A 103 0.45 -7.61 -6.46
N TYR A 104 -0.59 -7.59 -5.63
CA TYR A 104 -1.90 -7.05 -6.00
C TYR A 104 -2.00 -5.55 -5.73
N LEU A 105 -1.30 -5.05 -4.71
CA LEU A 105 -1.25 -3.64 -4.36
C LEU A 105 -0.20 -2.90 -5.21
N ASN A 106 1.05 -2.86 -4.75
CA ASN A 106 2.14 -2.17 -5.43
C ASN A 106 2.42 -2.82 -6.80
N GLY A 107 2.41 -4.16 -6.90
CA GLY A 107 2.58 -4.86 -8.17
C GLY A 107 1.46 -4.56 -9.18
N GLY A 108 0.23 -4.33 -8.70
CA GLY A 108 -0.89 -3.87 -9.52
C GLY A 108 -0.62 -2.49 -10.10
N ILE A 109 -0.21 -1.52 -9.26
CA ILE A 109 0.17 -0.16 -9.69
C ILE A 109 1.30 -0.22 -10.73
N VAL A 110 2.35 -1.00 -10.48
CA VAL A 110 3.48 -1.17 -11.42
C VAL A 110 3.01 -1.71 -12.77
N ARG A 111 2.18 -2.75 -12.76
CA ARG A 111 1.66 -3.35 -14.00
C ARG A 111 0.85 -2.33 -14.81
N PHE A 112 -0.10 -1.66 -14.18
CA PHE A 112 -0.91 -0.65 -14.87
C PHE A 112 -0.10 0.57 -15.31
N GLY A 113 0.92 0.97 -14.53
CA GLY A 113 1.85 2.02 -14.92
C GLY A 113 2.59 1.67 -16.20
N ARG A 114 3.13 0.45 -16.30
CA ARG A 114 3.78 -0.03 -17.53
C ARG A 114 2.84 -0.08 -18.72
N GLU A 115 1.59 -0.52 -18.53
CA GLU A 115 0.57 -0.54 -19.59
C GLU A 115 0.25 0.86 -20.16
N HIS A 116 0.40 1.91 -19.34
CA HIS A 116 0.07 3.29 -19.71
C HIS A 116 1.30 4.21 -19.86
N GLY A 117 2.51 3.66 -19.81
CA GLY A 117 3.75 4.44 -19.92
C GLY A 117 4.06 5.36 -18.73
N VAL A 118 3.47 5.09 -17.56
CA VAL A 118 3.74 5.80 -16.31
C VAL A 118 4.81 5.05 -15.51
N VAL A 119 5.89 5.75 -15.15
CA VAL A 119 6.96 5.18 -14.32
C VAL A 119 6.55 5.18 -12.84
N THR A 120 6.80 4.06 -12.15
CA THR A 120 6.42 3.88 -10.74
C THR A 120 7.57 3.29 -9.90
N PRO A 121 8.75 3.94 -9.87
CA PRO A 121 9.96 3.38 -9.27
C PRO A 121 9.83 3.09 -7.77
N LEU A 122 9.08 3.88 -7.01
CA LEU A 122 8.89 3.64 -5.57
C LEU A 122 8.03 2.40 -5.35
N ASN A 123 6.96 2.22 -6.13
CA ASN A 123 6.15 1.00 -6.07
C ASN A 123 6.95 -0.23 -6.51
N GLU A 124 7.80 -0.13 -7.54
CA GLU A 124 8.71 -1.21 -7.95
C GLU A 124 9.68 -1.58 -6.82
N ALA A 125 10.25 -0.60 -6.13
CA ALA A 125 11.12 -0.83 -4.99
C ALA A 125 10.40 -1.51 -3.82
N MET A 126 9.16 -1.11 -3.50
CA MET A 126 8.36 -1.76 -2.46
C MET A 126 8.07 -3.23 -2.79
N VAL A 127 7.71 -3.54 -4.04
CA VAL A 127 7.54 -4.93 -4.49
C VAL A 127 8.83 -5.73 -4.27
N ALA A 128 9.96 -5.22 -4.74
CA ALA A 128 11.24 -5.92 -4.64
C ALA A 128 11.65 -6.19 -3.18
N LEU A 129 11.52 -5.20 -2.29
CA LEU A 129 11.90 -5.33 -0.88
C LEU A 129 10.99 -6.30 -0.11
N ILE A 130 9.67 -6.24 -0.34
CA ILE A 130 8.76 -7.19 0.31
C ILE A 130 9.01 -8.61 -0.19
N LYS A 131 9.21 -8.81 -1.51
CA LYS A 131 9.58 -10.12 -2.05
C LYS A 131 10.89 -10.66 -1.50
N GLY A 132 11.90 -9.80 -1.32
CA GLY A 132 13.14 -10.18 -0.65
C GLY A 132 12.92 -10.59 0.81
N THR A 133 12.03 -9.89 1.52
CA THR A 133 11.63 -10.25 2.89
C THR A 133 10.94 -11.62 2.91
N GLU A 134 10.00 -11.86 1.98
CA GLU A 134 9.32 -13.17 1.84
C GLU A 134 10.29 -14.31 1.58
N ALA A 135 11.24 -14.14 0.66
CA ALA A 135 12.25 -15.14 0.34
C ALA A 135 13.14 -15.46 1.55
N GLN A 136 13.53 -14.45 2.32
CA GLN A 136 14.44 -14.59 3.47
C GLN A 136 13.94 -15.61 4.51
N TRP A 137 12.63 -15.68 4.77
CA TRP A 137 12.10 -16.68 5.71
C TRP A 137 11.72 -18.01 5.05
N MET A 138 11.42 -18.04 3.75
CA MET A 138 11.14 -19.29 3.03
C MET A 138 12.40 -20.14 2.88
N GLU A 139 13.54 -19.53 2.56
CA GLU A 139 14.83 -20.21 2.46
C GLU A 139 15.33 -20.70 3.83
N ALA A 140 15.06 -19.94 4.89
CA ALA A 140 15.38 -20.33 6.26
C ALA A 140 14.57 -21.56 6.74
N GLN A 141 13.37 -21.78 6.19
CA GLN A 141 12.57 -22.97 6.48
C GLN A 141 13.11 -24.20 5.74
N TRP A 142 13.55 -24.03 4.49
CA TRP A 142 14.11 -25.11 3.67
C TRP A 142 15.45 -25.64 4.21
N THR A 143 16.28 -24.78 4.78
CA THR A 143 17.58 -25.18 5.37
C THR A 143 17.46 -25.89 6.72
N GLN A 144 16.27 -25.90 7.33
CA GLN A 144 16.00 -26.55 8.62
C GLN A 144 15.19 -27.85 8.51
N SER A 145 14.82 -28.26 7.29
CA SER A 145 14.14 -29.52 6.95
C SER A 145 15.09 -30.50 6.27
#